data_AF-A0A7S2LAG7-F1
#
_entry.id   AF-A0A7S2LAG7-F1
#
_cell.length_a   1.000
_cell.length_b   1.000
_cell.length_c   1.000
_cell.angle_alpha   90.00
_cell.angle_beta   90.00
_cell.angle_gamma   90.00
#
_symmetry.space_group_name_H-M   'P 1'
#
loop_
_entity.id
_entity.type
_entity.pdbx_description
1 polymer ?
#
loop_
_entity_poly.entity_id
_entity_poly.type
_entity_poly.pdbx_seq_one_letter_code
_entity_poly.pdbx_strand_id
1 'polypeptide(L)'
;MTIFTVGALVNVQSRTWAGINKPGGVGAVCGVHCQDDGEDEKYDIKYVLGGQEKGVSLEFIGPYEDLASGKSSKRTRRGNSNGKGLDGVLKDSAKNVVS
;
A
#
# COMPACT_ATOMS: atom_id res chain seq x y z
N MET A 1 -16.58 13.49 14.39
CA MET A 1 -16.72 12.04 14.13
C MET A 1 -15.33 11.59 13.75
N THR A 2 -14.64 10.89 14.64
CA THR A 2 -13.21 10.65 14.49
C THR A 2 -12.93 9.67 13.35
N ILE A 3 -12.11 10.10 12.37
CA ILE A 3 -11.79 9.29 11.17
C ILE A 3 -10.76 8.20 11.50
N PHE A 4 -9.76 8.53 12.32
CA PHE A 4 -8.71 7.59 12.73
C PHE A 4 -8.68 7.42 14.25
N THR A 5 -8.75 6.17 14.72
CA THR A 5 -8.69 5.87 16.14
C THR A 5 -7.25 5.77 16.63
N VAL A 6 -7.02 6.00 17.93
CA VAL A 6 -5.72 5.73 18.57
C VAL A 6 -5.32 4.27 18.31
N GLY A 7 -4.06 4.07 17.93
CA GLY A 7 -3.48 2.79 17.53
C GLY A 7 -3.60 2.48 16.02
N ALA A 8 -4.39 3.23 15.26
CA ALA A 8 -4.50 3.02 13.81
C ALA A 8 -3.19 3.41 13.10
N LEU A 9 -2.75 2.57 12.17
CA LEU A 9 -1.67 2.91 11.24
C LEU A 9 -2.18 3.85 10.16
N VAL A 10 -1.43 4.92 9.94
CA VAL A 10 -1.72 5.95 8.94
C VAL A 10 -0.44 6.30 8.19
N ASN A 11 -0.62 6.86 7.00
CA ASN A 11 0.47 7.39 6.20
C ASN A 11 0.39 8.92 6.19
N VAL A 12 1.43 9.59 6.69
CA VAL A 12 1.50 11.06 6.76
C VAL A 12 2.27 11.60 5.56
N GLN A 13 1.73 12.62 4.90
CA GLN A 13 2.39 13.29 3.79
C GLN A 13 3.58 14.15 4.24
N SER A 14 4.61 14.21 3.40
CA SER A 14 5.79 15.05 3.61
C SER A 14 5.45 16.53 3.42
N ARG A 15 5.91 17.39 4.33
CA ARG A 15 5.85 18.86 4.23
C ARG A 15 7.27 19.41 4.36
N THR A 16 7.87 19.77 3.21
CA THR A 16 9.23 20.32 3.13
C THR A 16 9.17 21.69 2.47
N TRP A 17 9.04 22.73 3.29
CA TRP A 17 9.05 24.15 2.90
C TRP A 17 10.21 24.83 3.63
N ALA A 18 10.64 26.01 3.17
CA ALA A 18 11.78 26.70 3.78
C ALA A 18 11.55 26.89 5.30
N GLY A 19 12.37 26.24 6.12
CA GLY A 19 12.24 26.26 7.59
C GLY A 19 11.45 25.11 8.21
N ILE A 20 10.82 24.22 7.43
CA ILE A 20 10.10 23.04 7.95
C ILE A 20 10.57 21.77 7.24
N ASN A 21 11.02 20.81 8.06
CA ASN A 21 11.46 19.49 7.63
C ASN A 21 10.60 18.41 8.29
N LYS A 22 9.43 18.14 7.72
CA LYS A 22 8.56 17.03 8.12
C LYS A 22 8.55 16.01 6.99
N PRO A 23 9.39 14.96 7.03
CA PRO A 23 9.47 13.98 5.96
C PRO A 23 8.18 13.15 5.82
N GLY A 24 7.30 13.18 6.83
CA GLY A 24 6.12 12.32 6.88
C GLY A 24 6.51 10.85 7.01
N GLY A 25 5.66 9.98 6.49
CA GLY A 25 5.84 8.53 6.50
C GLY A 25 4.79 7.80 7.34
N VAL A 26 5.04 6.52 7.59
CA VAL A 26 4.10 5.63 8.27
C VAL A 26 4.23 5.81 9.79
N GLY A 27 3.08 5.99 10.45
CA GLY A 27 3.00 6.15 11.89
C GLY A 27 1.69 5.63 12.46
N ALA A 28 1.67 5.46 13.78
CA ALA A 28 0.46 5.11 14.52
C ALA A 28 -0.12 6.36 15.20
N VAL A 29 -1.44 6.49 15.18
CA VAL A 29 -2.14 7.54 15.93
C VAL A 29 -1.97 7.27 17.43
N CYS A 30 -1.43 8.24 18.15
CA CYS A 30 -1.21 8.18 19.59
C CYS A 30 -2.26 9.01 20.36
N GLY A 31 -2.81 10.04 19.73
CA GLY A 31 -3.80 10.92 20.33
C GLY A 31 -4.66 11.59 19.27
N VAL A 32 -5.90 11.91 19.65
CA VAL A 32 -6.86 12.64 18.83
C VAL A 32 -7.34 13.83 19.63
N HIS A 33 -7.22 15.02 19.05
CA HIS A 33 -7.71 16.26 19.60
C HIS A 33 -8.89 16.72 18.74
N CYS A 34 -10.09 16.54 19.28
CA CYS A 34 -11.30 17.16 18.74
C CYS A 34 -11.48 18.48 19.47
N GLN A 35 -11.42 19.60 18.75
CA GLN A 35 -11.78 20.91 19.31
C GLN A 35 -13.26 21.16 19.03
N ASP A 36 -14.04 21.38 20.08
CA ASP A 36 -15.50 21.58 20.01
C ASP A 36 -15.89 22.90 19.30
N ASP A 37 -14.94 23.80 19.05
CA ASP A 37 -15.14 25.15 18.52
C ASP A 37 -15.15 25.25 16.97
N GLY A 38 -15.29 24.12 16.27
CA GLY A 38 -15.35 24.09 14.80
C GLY A 38 -13.98 24.12 14.10
N GLU A 39 -12.89 23.87 14.84
CA GLU A 39 -11.57 23.63 14.25
C GLU A 39 -11.43 22.20 13.72
N ASP A 40 -10.54 22.02 12.74
CA ASP A 40 -10.22 20.71 12.18
C ASP A 40 -9.65 19.74 13.23
N GLU A 41 -10.05 18.47 13.14
CA GLU A 41 -9.51 17.41 14.01
C GLU A 41 -7.99 17.28 13.82
N LYS A 42 -7.26 17.30 14.94
CA LYS A 42 -5.79 17.21 14.97
C LYS A 42 -5.35 15.88 15.57
N TYR A 43 -4.34 15.28 14.97
CA TYR A 43 -3.86 13.95 15.32
C TYR A 43 -2.40 13.98 15.75
N ASP A 44 -2.11 13.28 16.84
CA ASP A 44 -0.73 13.05 17.28
C ASP A 44 -0.26 11.70 16.73
N ILE A 45 0.85 11.71 15.98
CA ILE A 45 1.38 10.56 15.27
C ILE A 45 2.74 10.16 15.84
N LYS A 46 2.90 8.87 16.14
CA LYS A 46 4.19 8.26 16.47
C LYS A 46 4.69 7.47 15.28
N TYR A 47 5.79 7.91 14.68
CA TYR A 47 6.33 7.28 13.47
C TYR A 47 6.99 5.93 13.78
N VAL A 48 6.81 4.97 12.88
CA VAL A 48 7.35 3.60 13.04
C VAL A 48 8.87 3.61 13.03
N LEU A 49 9.49 4.45 12.20
CA LEU A 49 10.95 4.61 12.10
C LEU A 49 11.54 5.54 13.18
N GLY A 50 10.72 5.96 14.14
CA GLY A 50 11.12 6.85 15.23
C GLY A 50 10.74 8.31 14.99
N GLY A 51 10.65 9.05 16.09
CA GLY A 51 10.12 10.42 16.11
C GLY A 51 8.60 10.46 16.31
N GLN A 52 8.11 11.67 16.56
CA GLN A 52 6.68 11.93 16.74
C GLN A 52 6.33 13.29 16.17
N GLU A 53 5.10 13.43 15.71
CA GLU A 53 4.53 14.69 15.28
C GLU A 53 3.22 14.92 16.00
N LYS A 54 3.04 16.13 16.52
CA LYS A 54 1.85 16.51 17.26
C LYS A 54 1.01 17.48 16.45
N GLY A 55 -0.30 17.37 16.58
CA GLY A 55 -1.24 18.32 15.97
C GLY A 55 -1.28 18.26 14.45
N VAL A 56 -1.15 17.09 13.85
CA VAL A 56 -1.20 16.92 12.39
C VAL A 56 -2.65 17.04 11.90
N SER A 57 -2.87 17.94 10.96
CA SER A 57 -4.17 18.12 10.30
C SER A 57 -4.54 16.90 9.45
N LEU A 58 -5.84 16.58 9.41
CA LEU A 58 -6.39 15.47 8.64
C LEU A 58 -6.01 15.50 7.16
N GLU A 59 -5.86 16.67 6.55
CA GLU A 59 -5.48 16.83 5.13
C GLU A 59 -4.15 16.16 4.77
N PHE A 60 -3.25 15.97 5.75
CA PHE A 60 -1.95 15.34 5.55
C PHE A 60 -1.92 13.86 5.94
N ILE A 61 -3.06 13.29 6.37
CA ILE A 61 -3.13 11.91 6.88
C ILE A 61 -4.00 11.07 5.94
N GLY A 62 -3.40 10.01 5.40
CA GLY A 62 -4.09 9.01 4.60
C GLY A 62 -4.17 7.66 5.31
N PRO A 63 -5.12 6.78 4.92
CA PRO A 63 -5.14 5.40 5.38
C PRO A 63 -3.84 4.69 5.01
N TYR A 64 -3.34 3.85 5.92
CA TYR A 64 -2.23 2.97 5.62
C TYR A 64 -2.72 1.74 4.85
N GLU A 65 -2.24 1.54 3.63
CA GLU A 65 -2.53 0.37 2.81
C GLU A 65 -1.35 -0.62 2.90
N ASP A 66 -1.61 -1.80 3.48
CA ASP A 66 -0.62 -2.87 3.53
C ASP A 66 -0.57 -3.59 2.17
N LEU A 67 0.41 -3.20 1.35
CA LEU A 67 0.67 -3.80 0.04
C LEU A 67 1.03 -5.29 0.13
N ALA A 68 1.48 -5.80 1.28
CA ALA A 68 1.76 -7.22 1.50
C ALA A 68 0.49 -8.01 1.84
N SER A 69 -0.54 -7.36 2.38
CA SER A 69 -1.82 -8.01 2.74
C SER A 69 -2.73 -8.34 1.55
N GLY A 70 -2.34 -7.96 0.33
CA GLY A 70 -2.86 -8.58 -0.88
C GLY A 70 -4.38 -8.52 -1.03
N LYS A 71 -4.98 -7.33 -1.00
CA LYS A 71 -6.15 -7.10 -1.86
C LYS A 71 -5.66 -6.96 -3.29
N SER A 72 -5.22 -8.10 -3.85
CA SER A 72 -5.23 -8.32 -5.28
C SER A 72 -6.65 -8.03 -5.73
N SER A 73 -6.87 -6.85 -6.31
CA SER A 73 -8.05 -6.58 -7.11
C SER A 73 -8.19 -7.77 -8.03
N LYS A 74 -9.22 -8.57 -7.77
CA LYS A 74 -9.48 -9.86 -8.41
C LYS A 74 -9.62 -9.57 -9.89
N ARG A 75 -8.49 -9.55 -10.61
CA ARG A 75 -8.45 -9.70 -12.07
C ARG A 75 -9.13 -11.03 -12.29
N THR A 76 -10.41 -10.95 -12.61
CA THR A 76 -11.20 -12.09 -13.01
C THR A 76 -10.36 -12.86 -14.00
N ARG A 77 -10.03 -14.11 -13.67
CA ARG A 77 -9.47 -15.05 -14.62
C ARG A 77 -10.49 -15.20 -15.74
N ARG A 78 -10.44 -14.31 -16.74
CA ARG A 78 -10.90 -14.64 -18.08
C ARG A 78 -9.84 -15.60 -18.61
N GLY A 79 -10.05 -16.88 -18.30
CA GLY A 79 -9.33 -17.94 -18.98
C GLY A 79 -9.60 -17.81 -20.47
N ASN A 80 -8.55 -17.60 -21.24
CA ASN A 80 -8.53 -17.98 -22.64
C ASN A 80 -7.42 -19.02 -22.77
N SER A 81 -7.81 -20.28 -22.60
CA SER A 81 -6.98 -21.44 -22.85
C SER A 81 -6.67 -21.53 -24.35
N ASN A 82 -5.45 -21.16 -24.74
CA ASN A 82 -4.83 -21.67 -25.95
C ASN A 82 -3.32 -21.84 -25.71
N GLY A 83 -2.98 -22.86 -24.94
CA GLY A 83 -1.61 -23.35 -24.83
C GLY A 83 -1.23 -24.10 -26.10
N LYS A 84 -0.40 -23.48 -26.94
CA LYS A 84 0.47 -24.18 -27.89
C LYS A 84 1.88 -23.66 -27.71
N GLY A 85 2.75 -24.49 -27.16
CA GLY A 85 4.16 -24.15 -27.00
C GLY A 85 4.85 -25.16 -26.12
N LEU A 86 5.06 -26.37 -26.63
CA LEU A 86 5.93 -27.39 -26.04
C LEU A 86 6.59 -28.16 -27.19
N ASP A 87 7.89 -27.90 -27.32
CA ASP A 87 8.99 -28.77 -27.71
C ASP A 87 8.69 -30.03 -28.54
N GLY A 88 9.32 -30.10 -29.71
CA GLY A 88 9.40 -31.29 -30.55
C GLY A 88 10.64 -31.25 -31.46
N VAL A 89 11.78 -30.87 -30.89
CA VAL A 89 13.09 -30.97 -31.54
C VAL A 89 13.57 -32.42 -31.44
N LEU A 90 13.74 -33.04 -32.62
CA LEU A 90 14.58 -34.21 -32.94
C LEU A 90 14.33 -35.51 -32.16
N LYS A 91 13.74 -36.48 -32.86
CA LYS A 91 13.75 -37.96 -32.69
C LYS A 91 12.65 -38.49 -33.63
N ASP A 92 12.84 -39.31 -34.66
CA ASP A 92 13.84 -40.31 -34.94
C ASP A 92 13.92 -40.55 -36.46
N SER A 93 15.14 -40.50 -37.00
CA SER A 93 15.50 -41.29 -38.18
C SER A 93 15.48 -42.76 -37.78
N ALA A 94 14.58 -43.58 -38.33
CA ALA A 94 14.81 -45.03 -38.45
C ALA A 94 13.69 -45.75 -39.25
N LYS A 95 14.07 -46.29 -40.43
CA LYS A 95 13.68 -47.62 -40.97
C LYS A 95 12.20 -47.72 -41.42
N ASN A 96 11.76 -48.39 -42.48
CA ASN A 96 12.26 -49.42 -43.40
C ASN A 96 11.16 -49.47 -44.51
N VAL A 97 11.45 -49.34 -45.81
CA VAL A 97 11.53 -50.46 -46.78
C VAL A 97 10.28 -51.37 -46.83
N VAL A 98 9.67 -51.42 -48.03
CA VAL A 98 8.99 -52.56 -48.71
C VAL A 98 7.83 -53.22 -47.95
N SER A 99 6.65 -53.38 -48.55
CA SER A 99 6.42 -54.12 -49.80
C SER A 99 5.14 -53.75 -50.52
#